data_AF-S7WMW1-F1
#
_entry.id   AF-S7WMW1-F1
#
_cell.length_a   1.000
_cell.length_b   1.000
_cell.length_c   1.000
_cell.angle_alpha   90.00
_cell.angle_beta   90.00
_cell.angle_gamma   90.00
#
_symmetry.space_group_name_H-M   'P 1'
#
loop_
_entity.id
_entity.type
_entity.pdbx_description
1 polymer ?
#
loop_
_entity_poly.entity_id
_entity_poly.type
_entity_poly.pdbx_seq_one_letter_code
_entity_poly.pdbx_strand_id
1 'polypeptide(L)'
;MFFAHKDLLFSMLSRALPDQKFIQLKPFGLKSIPLKRAYWLIVHLKENRPLLLLASKIFLLILLQLFFYSYTTDTYDERWLQFGMLCAVFINFPIWLEKKEFEQGKLGYFLNLPRPFLRKAWLHFYSTLQILAPELLYLLIHFPDLSDVRQVLSLLLLLISLNLGLYALINATKASAYLPRNAVISFFSLFFLIIFGFPVLLISGLGLAAFLVSIRSNYNQ
;
A
#
# COMPACT_ATOMS: atom_id res chain seq x y z
N MET A 1 24.08 16.47 25.28
CA MET A 1 23.64 17.68 24.56
C MET A 1 23.58 17.55 23.02
N PHE A 2 24.23 16.54 22.40
CA PHE A 2 24.26 16.37 20.93
C PHE A 2 22.96 15.83 20.27
N PHE A 3 22.08 15.16 21.02
CA PHE A 3 20.84 14.59 20.47
C PHE A 3 19.79 15.67 20.10
N ALA A 4 19.63 16.69 20.96
CA ALA A 4 18.70 17.78 20.72
C ALA A 4 19.01 18.56 19.42
N HIS A 5 20.30 18.66 19.07
CA HIS A 5 20.73 19.37 17.86
C HIS A 5 20.45 18.56 16.58
N LYS A 6 20.61 17.23 16.61
CA LYS A 6 20.21 16.35 15.49
C LYS A 6 18.71 16.40 15.24
N ASP A 7 17.89 16.38 16.28
CA ASP A 7 16.43 16.45 16.14
C ASP A 7 15.94 17.81 15.63
N LEU A 8 16.61 18.91 16.04
CA LEU A 8 16.31 20.26 15.55
C LEU A 8 16.71 20.44 14.08
N LEU A 9 17.92 20.02 13.71
CA LEU A 9 18.45 20.09 12.34
C LEU A 9 17.65 19.15 11.41
N PHE A 10 17.23 18.00 11.93
CA PHE A 10 16.26 17.11 11.29
C PHE A 10 14.89 17.78 11.12
N SER A 11 14.39 18.51 12.13
CA SER A 11 13.12 19.25 12.01
C SER A 11 13.20 20.34 10.94
N MET A 12 14.33 21.03 10.85
CA MET A 12 14.58 22.11 9.89
C MET A 12 14.72 21.56 8.46
N LEU A 13 15.49 20.49 8.26
CA LEU A 13 15.59 19.80 6.96
C LEU A 13 14.29 19.11 6.56
N SER A 14 13.47 18.69 7.52
CA SER A 14 12.19 18.04 7.24
C SER A 14 11.05 18.99 6.85
N ARG A 15 11.24 20.30 7.07
CA ARG A 15 10.26 21.36 6.74
C ARG A 15 10.42 21.90 5.32
N ALA A 16 11.60 21.80 4.72
CA ALA A 16 11.84 22.28 3.37
C ALA A 16 11.35 21.25 2.33
N LEU A 17 10.22 21.55 1.70
CA LEU A 17 9.87 20.97 0.40
C LEU A 17 10.75 21.64 -0.68
N PRO A 18 11.26 20.91 -1.69
CA PRO A 18 11.60 21.54 -2.95
C PRO A 18 10.32 22.12 -3.57
N ASP A 19 10.42 23.26 -4.24
CA ASP A 19 9.36 24.15 -4.74
C ASP A 19 8.19 23.45 -5.49
N GLN A 20 7.29 22.78 -4.76
CA GLN A 20 5.97 22.43 -5.26
C GLN A 20 4.96 23.36 -4.61
N LYS A 21 4.43 24.26 -5.43
CA LYS A 21 3.36 25.20 -5.12
C LYS A 21 2.33 24.51 -4.23
N PHE A 22 2.22 24.95 -2.98
CA PHE A 22 1.17 24.52 -2.06
C PHE A 22 -0.17 24.54 -2.82
N ILE A 23 -0.83 23.38 -2.94
CA ILE A 23 -2.23 23.37 -3.38
C ILE A 23 -2.98 24.17 -2.33
N GLN A 24 -3.35 25.40 -2.68
CA GLN A 24 -4.38 26.12 -1.95
C GLN A 24 -5.65 25.30 -2.15
N LEU A 25 -6.05 24.51 -1.15
CA LEU A 25 -7.36 23.88 -1.05
C LEU A 25 -8.42 24.99 -0.86
N LYS A 26 -8.54 25.87 -1.85
CA LYS A 26 -9.34 27.09 -1.80
C LYS A 26 -10.84 26.92 -2.12
N PRO A 27 -11.38 25.84 -2.70
CA PRO A 27 -12.81 25.86 -3.01
C PRO A 27 -13.74 25.63 -1.80
N PHE A 28 -13.23 25.24 -0.62
CA PHE A 28 -14.09 24.82 0.51
C PHE A 28 -13.85 25.56 1.84
N GLY A 29 -13.16 26.70 1.87
CA GLY A 29 -13.02 27.50 3.10
C GLY A 29 -12.27 26.82 4.26
N LEU A 30 -11.66 25.65 4.01
CA LEU A 30 -10.89 24.91 4.99
C LEU A 30 -9.50 25.54 5.15
N LYS A 31 -9.15 25.86 6.41
CA LYS A 31 -7.83 26.34 6.84
C LYS A 31 -6.72 25.48 6.20
N SER A 32 -5.62 26.10 5.76
CA SER A 32 -4.48 25.40 5.18
C SER A 32 -3.83 24.46 6.20
N ILE A 33 -4.25 23.19 6.18
CA ILE A 33 -3.67 22.15 7.05
C ILE A 33 -2.26 21.84 6.50
N PRO A 34 -1.20 21.86 7.33
CA PRO A 34 0.12 21.42 6.90
C PRO A 34 0.04 19.97 6.46
N LEU A 35 0.27 19.72 5.16
CA LEU A 35 0.23 18.40 4.56
C LEU A 35 1.29 17.50 5.19
N LYS A 36 0.85 16.57 6.05
CA LYS A 36 1.74 15.55 6.62
C LYS A 36 2.29 14.69 5.48
N ARG A 37 3.56 14.29 5.58
CA ARG A 37 4.28 13.49 4.58
C ARG A 37 3.53 12.23 4.11
N ALA A 38 2.71 11.66 4.98
CA ALA A 38 1.80 10.57 4.67
C ALA A 38 0.90 10.80 3.44
N TYR A 39 0.36 12.01 3.30
CA TYR A 39 -0.63 12.36 2.28
C TYR A 39 0.00 12.73 0.93
N TRP A 40 1.32 12.86 0.87
CA TRP A 40 2.02 13.36 -0.33
C TRP A 40 1.80 12.46 -1.55
N LEU A 41 1.69 11.15 -1.34
CA LEU A 41 1.45 10.20 -2.42
C LEU A 41 0.07 10.41 -3.06
N ILE A 42 -0.98 10.60 -2.27
CA ILE A 42 -2.33 10.85 -2.79
C ILE A 42 -2.39 12.17 -3.54
N VAL A 43 -1.77 13.21 -2.99
CA VAL A 43 -1.69 14.52 -3.65
C VAL A 43 -0.96 14.38 -4.99
N HIS A 44 0.19 13.69 -5.00
CA HIS A 44 0.96 13.46 -6.21
C HIS A 44 0.15 12.70 -7.28
N LEU A 45 -0.53 11.61 -6.89
CA LEU A 45 -1.37 10.82 -7.80
C LEU A 45 -2.53 11.64 -8.35
N LYS A 46 -3.18 12.46 -7.52
CA LYS A 46 -4.29 13.33 -7.95
C LYS A 46 -3.84 14.40 -8.95
N GLU A 47 -2.66 14.98 -8.77
CA GLU A 47 -2.14 16.02 -9.66
C GLU A 47 -1.58 15.46 -10.97
N ASN A 48 -0.86 14.34 -10.91
CA ASN A 48 -0.05 13.88 -12.05
C ASN A 48 -0.73 12.74 -12.81
N ARG A 49 -1.49 11.86 -12.14
CA ARG A 49 -2.15 10.69 -12.74
C ARG A 49 -3.54 10.40 -12.16
N PRO A 50 -4.48 11.37 -12.20
CA PRO A 50 -5.81 11.20 -11.60
C PRO A 50 -6.62 10.06 -12.25
N LEU A 51 -6.47 9.86 -13.56
CA LEU A 51 -7.14 8.79 -14.30
C LEU A 51 -6.66 7.40 -13.85
N LEU A 52 -5.37 7.23 -13.58
CA LEU A 52 -4.82 5.96 -13.08
C LEU A 52 -5.41 5.62 -11.71
N LEU A 53 -5.45 6.60 -10.81
CA LEU A 53 -6.03 6.43 -9.48
C LEU A 53 -7.51 6.05 -9.58
N LEU A 54 -8.30 6.79 -10.37
CA LEU A 54 -9.73 6.55 -10.48
C LEU A 54 -10.05 5.21 -11.17
N ALA A 55 -9.38 4.91 -12.29
CA ALA A 55 -9.58 3.66 -13.03
C ALA A 55 -9.20 2.43 -12.19
N SER A 56 -8.06 2.47 -11.50
CA SER A 56 -7.65 1.35 -10.64
C SER A 56 -8.63 1.12 -9.50
N LYS A 57 -9.15 2.18 -8.84
CA LYS A 57 -10.13 2.02 -7.77
C LYS A 57 -11.48 1.52 -8.28
N ILE A 58 -11.99 2.05 -9.39
CA ILE A 58 -13.25 1.57 -9.97
C ILE A 58 -13.13 0.11 -10.37
N PHE A 59 -12.08 -0.25 -11.12
CA PHE A 59 -11.89 -1.62 -11.59
C PHE A 59 -11.74 -2.60 -10.42
N LEU A 60 -11.00 -2.20 -9.39
CA LEU A 60 -10.85 -2.99 -8.18
C LEU A 60 -12.19 -3.18 -7.44
N LEU A 61 -12.97 -2.12 -7.23
CA LEU A 61 -14.26 -2.22 -6.56
C LEU A 61 -15.26 -3.10 -7.32
N ILE A 62 -15.30 -2.97 -8.65
CA ILE A 62 -16.10 -3.85 -9.52
C ILE A 62 -15.65 -5.30 -9.37
N LEU A 63 -14.34 -5.55 -9.38
CA LEU A 63 -13.81 -6.90 -9.22
C LEU A 63 -14.17 -7.48 -7.86
N LEU A 64 -13.97 -6.72 -6.77
CA LEU A 64 -14.36 -7.17 -5.44
C LEU A 64 -15.85 -7.49 -5.38
N GLN A 65 -16.71 -6.60 -5.90
CA GLN A 65 -18.15 -6.81 -5.95
C GLN A 65 -18.51 -8.12 -6.68
N LEU A 66 -17.84 -8.42 -7.81
CA LEU A 66 -18.07 -9.66 -8.55
C LEU A 66 -17.72 -10.89 -7.72
N PHE A 67 -16.55 -10.90 -7.05
CA PHE A 67 -16.15 -12.01 -6.19
C PHE A 67 -17.09 -12.18 -4.98
N PHE A 68 -17.55 -11.07 -4.38
CA PHE A 68 -18.50 -11.13 -3.27
C PHE A 68 -19.86 -11.68 -3.70
N TYR A 69 -20.42 -11.12 -4.77
CA TYR A 69 -21.70 -11.58 -5.30
C TYR A 69 -21.66 -13.07 -5.67
N SER A 70 -20.56 -13.51 -6.29
CA SER A 70 -20.33 -14.91 -6.61
C SER A 70 -20.23 -15.78 -5.35
N TYR A 71 -19.47 -15.35 -4.34
CA TYR A 71 -19.34 -16.07 -3.07
C TYR A 71 -20.68 -16.26 -2.35
N THR A 72 -21.51 -15.21 -2.30
CA THR A 72 -22.82 -15.27 -1.62
C THR A 72 -23.85 -16.13 -2.36
N THR A 73 -23.74 -16.23 -3.69
CA THR A 73 -24.75 -16.90 -4.53
C THR A 73 -24.47 -18.39 -4.72
N ASP A 74 -23.21 -18.76 -4.93
CA ASP A 74 -22.83 -20.09 -5.47
C ASP A 74 -22.15 -21.01 -4.45
N THR A 75 -22.23 -20.72 -3.15
CA THR A 75 -21.62 -21.54 -2.07
C THR A 75 -20.12 -21.81 -2.24
N TYR A 76 -19.37 -20.82 -2.75
CA TYR A 76 -17.91 -20.97 -2.88
C TYR A 76 -17.20 -21.00 -1.54
N ASP A 77 -16.07 -21.72 -1.48
CA ASP A 77 -15.16 -21.71 -0.33
C ASP A 77 -14.52 -20.34 -0.10
N GLU A 78 -14.07 -20.07 1.13
CA GLU A 78 -13.37 -18.83 1.50
C GLU A 78 -12.12 -18.54 0.64
N ARG A 79 -11.52 -19.58 0.06
CA ARG A 79 -10.37 -19.49 -0.84
C ARG A 79 -10.69 -18.67 -2.08
N TRP A 80 -11.95 -18.66 -2.51
CA TRP A 80 -12.43 -17.83 -3.61
C TRP A 80 -12.31 -16.34 -3.30
N LEU A 81 -12.72 -15.93 -2.10
CA LEU A 81 -12.57 -14.54 -1.65
C LEU A 81 -11.10 -14.16 -1.50
N GLN A 82 -10.28 -15.05 -0.94
CA GLN A 82 -8.83 -14.83 -0.83
C GLN A 82 -8.18 -14.65 -2.21
N PHE A 83 -8.62 -15.42 -3.21
CA PHE A 83 -8.17 -15.26 -4.59
C PHE A 83 -8.63 -13.93 -5.20
N GLY A 84 -9.89 -13.53 -4.98
CA GLY A 84 -10.38 -12.21 -5.38
C GLY A 84 -9.55 -11.07 -4.80
N MET A 85 -9.13 -11.20 -3.54
CA MET A 85 -8.24 -10.25 -2.87
C MET A 85 -6.85 -10.22 -3.49
N LEU A 86 -6.30 -11.37 -3.88
CA LEU A 86 -5.03 -11.43 -4.62
C LEU A 86 -5.13 -10.67 -5.95
N CYS A 87 -6.20 -10.89 -6.72
CA CYS A 87 -6.45 -10.16 -7.97
C CYS A 87 -6.57 -8.64 -7.74
N ALA A 88 -7.33 -8.24 -6.72
CA ALA A 88 -7.48 -6.83 -6.33
C ALA A 88 -6.14 -6.17 -5.98
N VAL A 89 -5.26 -6.86 -5.27
CA VAL A 89 -3.92 -6.35 -4.93
C VAL A 89 -3.09 -6.10 -6.20
N PHE A 90 -3.14 -7.01 -7.17
CA PHE A 90 -2.38 -6.86 -8.41
C PHE A 90 -2.94 -5.78 -9.35
N ILE A 91 -4.22 -5.43 -9.24
CA ILE A 91 -4.77 -4.23 -9.91
C ILE A 91 -4.12 -2.94 -9.36
N ASN A 92 -3.77 -2.89 -8.08
CA ASN A 92 -3.06 -1.77 -7.47
C ASN A 92 -1.57 -1.70 -7.87
N PHE A 93 -1.03 -2.66 -8.64
CA PHE A 93 0.38 -2.70 -9.03
C PHE A 93 0.92 -1.40 -9.65
N PRO A 94 0.23 -0.74 -10.61
CA PRO A 94 0.70 0.52 -11.18
C PRO A 94 0.80 1.64 -10.15
N ILE A 95 -0.11 1.69 -9.17
CA ILE A 95 -0.05 2.68 -8.09
C ILE A 95 1.21 2.49 -7.25
N TRP A 96 1.59 1.25 -6.97
CA TRP A 96 2.80 0.94 -6.21
C TRP A 96 4.09 1.25 -6.98
N LEU A 97 4.08 1.12 -8.32
CA LEU A 97 5.18 1.59 -9.17
C LEU A 97 5.33 3.12 -9.08
N GLU A 98 4.24 3.88 -9.22
CA GLU A 98 4.26 5.34 -9.04
C GLU A 98 4.77 5.74 -7.66
N LYS A 99 4.39 5.00 -6.61
CA LYS A 99 4.91 5.23 -5.25
C LYS A 99 6.43 5.10 -5.20
N LYS A 100 6.99 4.04 -5.78
CA LYS A 100 8.45 3.84 -5.83
C LYS A 100 9.13 4.97 -6.61
N GLU A 101 8.63 5.32 -7.79
CA GLU A 101 9.18 6.40 -8.62
C GLU A 101 9.12 7.76 -7.92
N PHE A 102 8.00 8.07 -7.29
CA PHE A 102 7.82 9.28 -6.50
C PHE A 102 8.82 9.35 -5.33
N GLU A 103 8.99 8.24 -4.60
CA GLU A 103 9.89 8.18 -3.47
C GLU A 103 11.36 8.27 -3.88
N GLN A 104 11.76 7.60 -4.96
CA GLN A 104 13.12 7.64 -5.49
C GLN A 104 13.46 8.99 -6.14
N GLY A 105 12.54 9.53 -6.95
CA GLY A 105 12.75 10.77 -7.69
C GLY A 105 12.61 12.03 -6.84
N LYS A 106 11.47 12.19 -6.14
CA LYS A 106 11.15 13.44 -5.41
C LYS A 106 11.52 13.38 -3.93
N LEU A 107 11.64 12.19 -3.35
CA LEU A 107 11.92 12.00 -1.92
C LEU A 107 13.25 11.31 -1.62
N GLY A 108 14.15 11.20 -2.60
CA GLY A 108 15.44 10.52 -2.44
C GLY A 108 16.22 11.01 -1.20
N TYR A 109 16.28 12.34 -1.00
CA TYR A 109 16.91 12.95 0.18
C TYR A 109 16.28 12.48 1.51
N PHE A 110 14.97 12.24 1.53
CA PHE A 110 14.25 11.83 2.72
C PHE A 110 14.31 10.32 3.00
N LEU A 111 14.61 9.49 1.99
CA LEU A 111 14.86 8.06 2.16
C LEU A 111 16.18 7.84 2.91
N ASN A 112 17.18 8.67 2.61
CA ASN A 112 18.53 8.62 3.20
C ASN A 112 18.62 9.24 4.60
N LEU A 113 17.56 9.87 5.12
CA LEU A 113 17.59 10.38 6.48
C LEU A 113 17.65 9.22 7.50
N PRO A 114 18.51 9.32 8.54
CA PRO A 114 18.59 8.34 9.62
C PRO A 114 17.36 8.50 10.53
N ARG A 115 16.24 7.95 10.09
CA ARG A 115 15.00 7.84 10.88
C ARG A 115 14.94 6.46 11.52
N PRO A 116 14.36 6.35 12.74
CA PRO A 116 14.15 5.05 13.35
C PRO A 116 13.28 4.18 12.44
N PHE A 117 13.66 2.90 12.33
CA PHE A 117 13.04 1.91 11.44
C PHE A 117 11.51 1.88 11.56
N LEU A 118 11.00 1.83 12.81
CA LEU A 118 9.56 1.79 13.08
C LEU A 118 8.83 3.02 12.52
N ARG A 119 9.43 4.20 12.57
CA ARG A 119 8.82 5.43 12.04
C ARG A 119 8.82 5.45 10.51
N LYS A 120 9.82 4.85 9.86
CA LYS A 120 9.81 4.63 8.40
C LYS A 120 8.70 3.65 8.03
N ALA A 121 8.64 2.50 8.71
CA ALA A 121 7.61 1.49 8.47
C ALA A 121 6.20 2.04 8.67
N TRP A 122 5.97 2.78 9.76
CA TRP A 122 4.68 3.42 10.03
C TRP A 122 4.26 4.41 8.94
N LEU A 123 5.21 5.16 8.38
CA LEU A 123 4.91 6.12 7.31
C LEU A 123 4.50 5.41 6.01
N HIS A 124 5.18 4.33 5.64
CA HIS A 124 4.80 3.54 4.46
C HIS A 124 3.50 2.77 4.69
N PHE A 125 3.29 2.25 5.90
CA PHE A 125 2.07 1.57 6.30
C PHE A 125 0.87 2.52 6.22
N TYR A 126 0.99 3.71 6.81
CA TYR A 126 -0.08 4.69 6.82
C TYR A 126 -0.39 5.24 5.42
N SER A 127 0.62 5.49 4.57
CA SER A 127 0.35 5.87 3.17
C SER A 127 -0.33 4.75 2.38
N THR A 128 0.02 3.49 2.64
CA THR A 128 -0.67 2.34 2.06
C THR A 128 -2.12 2.25 2.53
N LEU A 129 -2.41 2.44 3.83
CA LEU A 129 -3.78 2.46 4.34
C LEU A 129 -4.63 3.55 3.69
N GLN A 130 -4.06 4.74 3.43
CA GLN A 130 -4.80 5.81 2.77
C GLN A 130 -5.16 5.47 1.32
N ILE A 131 -4.26 4.80 0.59
CA ILE A 131 -4.55 4.33 -0.77
C ILE A 131 -5.62 3.24 -0.76
N LEU A 132 -5.58 2.36 0.25
CA LEU A 132 -6.50 1.24 0.40
C LEU A 132 -7.82 1.61 1.08
N ALA A 133 -8.01 2.88 1.46
CA ALA A 133 -9.19 3.33 2.20
C ALA A 133 -10.52 2.95 1.51
N PRO A 134 -10.73 3.16 0.19
CA PRO A 134 -12.00 2.78 -0.42
C PRO A 134 -12.23 1.27 -0.40
N GLU A 135 -11.18 0.46 -0.57
CA GLU A 135 -11.26 -1.00 -0.49
C GLU A 135 -11.59 -1.48 0.93
N LEU A 136 -10.90 -0.93 1.93
CA LEU A 136 -11.12 -1.28 3.33
C LEU A 136 -12.54 -0.91 3.77
N LEU A 137 -13.03 0.26 3.36
CA LEU A 137 -14.41 0.68 3.63
C LEU A 137 -15.41 -0.21 2.90
N TYR A 138 -15.15 -0.54 1.64
CA TYR A 138 -16.01 -1.43 0.87
C TYR A 138 -16.17 -2.79 1.55
N LEU A 139 -15.05 -3.40 1.96
CA LEU A 139 -15.05 -4.65 2.73
C LEU A 139 -15.85 -4.48 4.02
N LEU A 140 -15.58 -3.45 4.83
CA LEU A 140 -16.30 -3.28 6.11
C LEU A 140 -17.82 -3.08 5.95
N ILE A 141 -18.27 -2.43 4.86
CA ILE A 141 -19.68 -2.12 4.63
C ILE A 141 -20.44 -3.30 4.02
N HIS A 142 -19.82 -4.04 3.10
CA HIS A 142 -20.48 -5.15 2.37
C HIS A 142 -20.26 -6.52 3.03
N PHE A 143 -19.46 -6.61 4.10
CA PHE A 143 -19.28 -7.82 4.89
C PHE A 143 -20.22 -8.11 6.08
N PRO A 144 -21.15 -7.25 6.53
CA PRO A 144 -21.97 -7.60 7.69
C PRO A 144 -22.88 -8.84 7.46
N ASP A 145 -22.99 -9.33 6.22
CA ASP A 145 -23.66 -10.58 5.88
C ASP A 145 -22.82 -11.85 6.14
N LEU A 146 -21.52 -11.71 6.46
CA LEU A 146 -20.68 -12.79 6.93
C LEU A 146 -20.76 -12.89 8.44
N SER A 147 -21.29 -13.99 8.94
CA SER A 147 -21.52 -14.24 10.37
C SER A 147 -20.24 -14.33 11.20
N ASP A 148 -19.06 -14.44 10.58
CA ASP A 148 -17.78 -14.60 11.25
C ASP A 148 -16.86 -13.36 11.13
N VAL A 149 -16.80 -12.58 12.22
CA VAL A 149 -15.88 -11.45 12.39
C VAL A 149 -14.43 -11.84 12.14
N ARG A 150 -14.04 -13.09 12.46
CA ARG A 150 -12.68 -13.59 12.25
C ARG A 150 -12.33 -13.63 10.77
N GLN A 151 -13.28 -14.00 9.91
CA GLN A 151 -13.09 -14.06 8.48
C GLN A 151 -12.83 -12.67 7.91
N VAL A 152 -13.64 -11.68 8.31
CA VAL A 152 -13.47 -10.26 7.94
C VAL A 152 -12.06 -9.76 8.29
N LEU A 153 -11.64 -9.96 9.55
CA LEU A 153 -10.33 -9.53 10.02
C LEU A 153 -9.19 -10.20 9.27
N SER A 154 -9.33 -11.50 8.94
CA SER A 154 -8.33 -12.24 8.16
C SER A 154 -8.19 -11.69 6.74
N LEU A 155 -9.31 -11.33 6.08
CA LEU A 155 -9.30 -10.77 4.73
C LEU A 155 -8.77 -9.33 4.70
N LEU A 156 -9.12 -8.50 5.69
CA LEU A 156 -8.51 -7.17 5.84
C LEU A 156 -7.00 -7.26 6.03
N LEU A 157 -6.55 -8.17 6.90
CA LEU A 157 -5.13 -8.42 7.12
C LEU A 157 -4.44 -8.91 5.85
N LEU A 158 -5.09 -9.82 5.10
CA LEU A 158 -4.59 -10.31 3.81
C LEU A 158 -4.46 -9.18 2.79
N LEU A 159 -5.47 -8.32 2.63
CA LEU A 159 -5.41 -7.19 1.70
C LEU A 159 -4.24 -6.25 2.03
N ILE A 160 -4.11 -5.86 3.29
CA ILE A 160 -3.07 -4.93 3.73
C ILE A 160 -1.69 -5.57 3.53
N SER A 161 -1.51 -6.81 4.01
CA SER A 161 -0.23 -7.52 3.93
C SER A 161 0.22 -7.79 2.49
N LEU A 162 -0.69 -8.18 1.59
CA LEU A 162 -0.37 -8.43 0.19
C LEU A 162 0.03 -7.13 -0.53
N ASN A 163 -0.65 -6.01 -0.28
CA ASN A 163 -0.26 -4.72 -0.87
C ASN A 163 1.13 -4.26 -0.37
N LEU A 164 1.42 -4.46 0.91
CA LEU A 164 2.74 -4.16 1.48
C LEU A 164 3.82 -5.09 0.92
N GLY A 165 3.52 -6.38 0.78
CA GLY A 165 4.41 -7.38 0.18
C GLY A 165 4.67 -7.10 -1.31
N LEU A 166 3.66 -6.67 -2.05
CA LEU A 166 3.80 -6.26 -3.46
C LEU A 166 4.72 -5.05 -3.60
N TYR A 167 4.53 -4.04 -2.74
CA TYR A 167 5.43 -2.89 -2.68
C TYR A 167 6.86 -3.32 -2.29
N ALA A 168 7.02 -4.28 -1.38
CA ALA A 168 8.33 -4.85 -1.02
C ALA A 168 9.00 -5.56 -2.20
N LEU A 169 8.25 -6.35 -2.98
CA LEU A 169 8.71 -7.02 -4.20
C LEU A 169 9.21 -6.01 -5.24
N ILE A 170 8.46 -4.94 -5.44
CA ILE A 170 8.80 -3.82 -6.34
C ILE A 170 10.11 -3.17 -5.88
N ASN A 171 10.31 -2.97 -4.58
CA ASN A 171 11.53 -2.40 -4.02
C ASN A 171 12.74 -3.36 -4.10
N ALA A 172 12.53 -4.65 -3.84
CA ALA A 172 13.58 -5.67 -3.91
C ALA A 172 14.09 -5.90 -5.34
N THR A 173 13.24 -5.65 -6.34
CA THR A 173 13.61 -5.81 -7.75
C THR A 173 14.43 -4.60 -8.23
N LYS A 174 15.75 -4.80 -8.36
CA LYS A 174 16.70 -3.74 -8.77
C LYS A 174 16.55 -3.34 -10.25
N ALA A 175 16.43 -4.31 -11.15
CA ALA A 175 16.32 -4.07 -12.58
C ALA A 175 14.86 -4.17 -13.05
N SER A 176 14.38 -3.13 -13.74
CA SER A 176 13.01 -3.05 -14.26
C SER A 176 12.64 -4.20 -15.19
N ALA A 177 13.61 -4.72 -15.96
CA ALA A 177 13.41 -5.85 -16.86
C ALA A 177 12.93 -7.14 -16.15
N TYR A 178 13.31 -7.36 -14.90
CA TYR A 178 12.92 -8.55 -14.14
C TYR A 178 11.61 -8.39 -13.35
N LEU A 179 11.09 -7.16 -13.26
CA LEU A 179 9.92 -6.85 -12.44
C LEU A 179 8.64 -7.54 -12.92
N PRO A 180 8.31 -7.59 -14.23
CA PRO A 180 7.16 -8.36 -14.71
C PRO A 180 7.28 -9.86 -14.40
N ARG A 181 8.47 -10.45 -14.62
CA ARG A 181 8.73 -11.85 -14.31
C ARG A 181 8.53 -12.15 -12.83
N ASN A 182 9.12 -11.32 -11.96
CA ASN A 182 9.00 -11.49 -10.51
C ASN A 182 7.56 -11.31 -10.03
N ALA A 183 6.82 -10.35 -10.60
CA ALA A 183 5.41 -10.14 -10.29
C ALA A 183 4.55 -11.35 -10.69
N VAL A 184 4.76 -11.92 -11.87
CA VAL A 184 4.06 -13.13 -12.35
C VAL A 184 4.37 -14.33 -11.45
N ILE A 185 5.65 -14.57 -11.14
CA ILE A 185 6.06 -15.65 -10.23
C ILE A 185 5.41 -15.47 -8.86
N SER A 186 5.42 -14.25 -8.32
CA SER A 186 4.78 -13.95 -7.03
C SER A 186 3.26 -14.16 -7.07
N PHE A 187 2.59 -13.76 -8.15
CA PHE A 187 1.16 -13.96 -8.32
C PHE A 187 0.80 -15.44 -8.28
N PHE A 188 1.44 -16.25 -9.14
CA PHE A 188 1.14 -17.68 -9.22
C PHE A 188 1.55 -18.42 -7.96
N SER A 189 2.66 -18.05 -7.31
CA SER A 189 3.06 -18.66 -6.03
C SER A 189 2.01 -18.42 -4.94
N LEU A 190 1.53 -17.18 -4.80
CA LEU A 190 0.47 -16.85 -3.84
C LEU A 190 -0.87 -17.50 -4.19
N PHE A 191 -1.20 -17.56 -5.48
CA PHE A 191 -2.39 -18.24 -5.99
C PHE A 191 -2.40 -19.72 -5.59
N PHE A 192 -1.29 -20.43 -5.82
CA PHE A 192 -1.19 -21.84 -5.42
C PHE A 192 -1.32 -22.01 -3.91
N LEU A 193 -0.66 -21.17 -3.11
CA LEU A 193 -0.80 -21.22 -1.64
C LEU A 193 -2.26 -21.06 -1.20
N ILE A 194 -3.01 -20.14 -1.82
CA ILE A 194 -4.44 -19.92 -1.51
C ILE A 194 -5.28 -21.14 -1.91
N ILE A 195 -5.12 -21.67 -3.12
CA ILE A 195 -5.92 -22.81 -3.61
C ILE A 195 -5.67 -24.07 -2.79
N PHE A 196 -4.42 -24.34 -2.41
CA PHE A 196 -4.07 -25.46 -1.54
C PHE A 196 -4.51 -25.27 -0.08
N GLY A 197 -5.18 -24.15 0.25
CA GLY A 197 -5.74 -23.90 1.57
C GLY A 197 -4.68 -23.58 2.62
N PHE A 198 -3.55 -22.98 2.22
CA PHE A 198 -2.52 -22.56 3.16
C PHE A 198 -3.09 -21.50 4.12
N PRO A 199 -2.75 -21.54 5.43
CA PRO A 199 -3.35 -20.61 6.40
C PRO A 199 -3.14 -19.13 6.02
N VAL A 200 -4.23 -18.38 5.91
CA VAL A 200 -4.23 -16.95 5.52
C VAL A 200 -3.28 -16.12 6.37
N LEU A 201 -3.25 -16.39 7.68
CA LEU A 201 -2.37 -15.69 8.61
C LEU A 201 -0.88 -15.86 8.27
N LEU A 202 -0.47 -17.04 7.77
CA LEU A 202 0.90 -17.27 7.33
C LEU A 202 1.21 -16.52 6.03
N ILE A 203 0.28 -16.52 5.07
CA ILE A 203 0.41 -15.75 3.84
C ILE A 203 0.55 -14.25 4.16
N SER A 204 -0.30 -13.74 5.05
CA SER A 204 -0.21 -12.35 5.52
C SER A 204 1.10 -12.06 6.26
N GLY A 205 1.56 -13.00 7.09
CA GLY A 205 2.84 -12.91 7.78
C GLY A 205 4.02 -12.78 6.80
N LEU A 206 4.03 -13.54 5.70
CA LEU A 206 5.04 -13.45 4.66
C LEU A 206 5.06 -12.07 3.99
N GLY A 207 3.88 -11.52 3.65
CA GLY A 207 3.76 -10.18 3.06
C GLY A 207 4.29 -9.08 3.99
N LEU A 208 3.93 -9.14 5.28
CA LEU A 208 4.42 -8.21 6.29
C LEU A 208 5.93 -8.34 6.55
N ALA A 209 6.45 -9.57 6.61
CA ALA A 209 7.87 -9.82 6.79
C ALA A 209 8.68 -9.28 5.60
N ALA A 210 8.25 -9.53 4.37
CA ALA A 210 8.87 -8.99 3.16
C ALA A 210 8.91 -7.46 3.19
N PHE A 211 7.81 -6.82 3.59
CA PHE A 211 7.73 -5.37 3.78
C PHE A 211 8.73 -4.83 4.81
N LEU A 212 8.77 -5.43 6.00
CA LEU A 212 9.71 -5.02 7.05
C LEU A 212 11.17 -5.15 6.61
N VAL A 213 11.51 -6.21 5.88
CA VAL A 213 12.86 -6.40 5.32
C VAL A 213 13.16 -5.32 4.29
N SER A 214 12.23 -5.00 3.39
CA SER A 214 12.43 -4.00 2.32
C SER A 214 12.64 -2.56 2.83
N ILE A 215 12.11 -2.22 4.00
CA ILE A 215 12.22 -0.87 4.60
C ILE A 215 13.49 -0.69 5.42
N ARG A 216 14.20 -1.79 5.72
CA ARG A 216 15.46 -1.71 6.45
C ARG A 216 16.44 -0.88 5.64
N SER A 217 16.88 0.24 6.23
CA SER A 217 17.78 1.20 5.58
C SER A 217 19.11 0.53 5.23
N ASN A 218 19.51 0.57 3.95
CA ASN A 218 20.87 0.21 3.52
C ASN A 218 21.86 1.32 3.91
N TYR A 219 22.05 1.57 5.20
CA TYR A 219 23.10 2.50 5.66
C TYR A 219 24.51 1.88 5.64
N ASN A 220 24.62 0.60 5.23
CA ASN A 220 25.86 -0.20 5.26
C ASN A 220 26.26 -0.76 3.87
N GLN A 221 25.88 -0.11 2.77
CA GLN A 221 26.43 -0.41 1.43
C GLN A 221 27.07 0.82 0.84
#